data_AF-A0A7Y5NBD2-F1
#
_entry.id   AF-A0A7Y5NBD2-F1
#
_cell.length_a   1.000
_cell.length_b   1.000
_cell.length_c   1.000
_cell.angle_alpha   90.00
_cell.angle_beta   90.00
_cell.angle_gamma   90.00
#
_symmetry.space_group_name_H-M   'P 1'
#
loop_
_entity.id
_entity.type
_entity.pdbx_description
1 polymer ?
#
loop_
_entity_poly.entity_id
_entity_poly.type
_entity_poly.pdbx_seq_one_letter_code
_entity_poly.pdbx_strand_id
1 'polypeptide(L)'
;MRNSSLTLLLAACAVAACRGTDLGAPGAPRLAPSFAVVANENDALAISANIQAAHTPFGTVIDPIFASGDSTSADFTRLAGYSRAADAAIWSGHYLAAEAFRYGATGSADALANVRREVKSIQGLVDVTGTGLLARFAAPASSPYTAGIVSGEAQHGIYEGTLDGATQCWLGNTSRDQYTGVFFGLAVAYDMVPDAKLQKRIRKTVTRMLDFLLANAWNVPMPPEPVSTVCPHGTAYDVVSTTFLQRPEQRLAFLQIGRHVDPARYAAAYLAERSAFGATVSLPIETECQDPHGSYYKFNIDYANLYDLIRLEEPDSPYRLVYMNAYRTLRGCTASHQNAHSDMIDRALSGPDVSRDAEVVSLLGLWLERPRRDWFTDVSAEYPPLCDGHACEPVPVNERPNTDFLWQRSPFEVRGGKNGTIETAGIDYILPYWMGRTLGVM
;
A
#
# COMPACT_ATOMS: atom_id res chain seq x y z
N MET A 1 23.71 -45.45 13.75
CA MET A 1 24.95 -45.35 12.95
C MET A 1 24.63 -44.68 11.62
N ARG A 2 24.92 -43.39 11.51
CA ARG A 2 25.58 -42.72 10.37
C ARG A 2 25.60 -41.23 10.72
N ASN A 3 26.76 -40.82 11.23
CA ASN A 3 27.15 -39.42 11.38
C ASN A 3 27.26 -38.80 9.99
N SER A 4 26.73 -37.59 9.83
CA SER A 4 27.14 -36.68 8.76
C SER A 4 27.50 -35.36 9.42
N SER A 5 28.79 -35.06 9.36
CA SER A 5 29.45 -33.93 10.00
C SER A 5 29.06 -32.60 9.36
N LEU A 6 28.93 -31.58 10.22
CA LEU A 6 28.98 -30.16 9.89
C LEU A 6 30.26 -29.83 9.11
N THR A 7 30.11 -29.14 7.98
CA THR A 7 31.20 -28.37 7.36
C THR A 7 30.69 -26.95 7.11
N LEU A 8 31.11 -26.01 7.96
CA LEU A 8 31.06 -24.58 7.69
C LEU A 8 32.02 -24.29 6.53
N LEU A 9 31.54 -23.73 5.42
CA LEU A 9 32.38 -23.01 4.47
C LEU A 9 32.16 -21.51 4.67
N LEU A 10 33.14 -20.86 5.31
CA LEU A 10 33.39 -19.43 5.13
C LEU A 10 33.91 -19.23 3.70
N ALA A 11 33.11 -18.58 2.84
CA ALA A 11 33.60 -18.02 1.60
C ALA A 11 33.99 -16.55 1.86
N ALA A 12 35.29 -16.32 2.07
CA ALA A 12 35.87 -14.98 2.00
C ALA A 12 35.94 -14.56 0.53
N CYS A 13 35.04 -13.68 0.08
CA CYS A 13 35.19 -12.99 -1.19
C CYS A 13 36.06 -11.75 -1.00
N ALA A 14 37.23 -11.79 -1.63
CA ALA A 14 38.16 -10.67 -1.72
C ALA A 14 37.51 -9.50 -2.46
N VAL A 15 37.49 -8.33 -1.82
CA VAL A 15 37.11 -7.05 -2.43
C VAL A 15 38.22 -6.65 -3.39
N ALA A 16 38.03 -6.90 -4.67
CA ALA A 16 38.84 -6.30 -5.73
C ALA A 16 38.32 -4.88 -5.99
N ALA A 17 39.10 -3.90 -5.55
CA ALA A 17 38.85 -2.49 -5.84
C ALA A 17 39.05 -2.22 -7.34
N CYS A 18 37.96 -2.05 -8.09
CA CYS A 18 38.00 -1.39 -9.40
C CYS A 18 37.89 0.13 -9.18
N ARG A 19 39.04 0.81 -9.11
CA ARG A 19 39.13 2.25 -9.39
C ARG A 19 39.09 2.42 -10.91
N GLY A 20 37.99 2.94 -11.43
CA GLY A 20 37.83 3.39 -12.81
C GLY A 20 37.31 4.83 -12.80
N THR A 21 38.09 5.71 -13.43
CA THR A 21 37.93 7.16 -13.60
C THR A 21 36.77 7.57 -14.52
N ASP A 22 36.27 8.79 -14.30
CA ASP A 22 35.37 9.60 -15.15
C ASP A 22 33.95 9.07 -15.40
N LEU A 23 33.07 9.30 -14.42
CA LEU A 23 31.63 9.45 -14.67
C LEU A 23 31.38 10.89 -15.15
N GLY A 24 31.13 11.05 -16.45
CA GLY A 24 30.54 12.27 -16.99
C GLY A 24 29.23 12.57 -16.26
N ALA A 25 28.96 13.87 -16.05
CA ALA A 25 27.74 14.34 -15.40
C ALA A 25 26.49 13.66 -16.00
N PRO A 26 25.53 13.20 -15.17
CA PRO A 26 24.28 12.65 -15.67
C PRO A 26 23.56 13.72 -16.49
N GLY A 27 23.31 13.42 -17.76
CA GLY A 27 22.49 14.27 -18.61
C GLY A 27 21.09 14.33 -18.02
N ALA A 28 20.63 15.52 -17.65
CA ALA A 28 19.26 15.72 -17.20
C ALA A 28 18.29 15.14 -18.25
N PRO A 29 17.27 14.36 -17.84
CA PRO A 29 16.25 13.88 -18.77
C PRO A 29 15.62 15.08 -19.48
N ARG A 30 15.60 15.03 -20.82
CA ARG A 30 14.98 16.06 -21.65
C ARG A 30 13.46 15.94 -21.52
N LEU A 31 12.89 16.69 -20.59
CA LEU A 31 11.47 17.04 -20.64
C LEU A 31 11.25 17.95 -21.86
N ALA A 32 10.60 17.45 -22.90
CA ALA A 32 10.05 18.31 -23.94
C ALA A 32 8.97 19.22 -23.31
N PRO A 33 8.83 20.48 -23.76
CA PRO A 33 7.84 21.40 -23.21
C PRO A 33 6.45 21.03 -23.73
N SER A 34 5.83 20.01 -23.13
CA SER A 34 4.39 19.91 -23.01
C SER A 34 3.91 21.08 -22.14
N PHE A 35 2.73 21.67 -22.40
CA PHE A 35 2.07 22.47 -21.38
C PHE A 35 1.72 21.51 -20.23
N ALA A 36 2.67 21.30 -19.33
CA ALA A 36 2.58 20.27 -18.31
C ALA A 36 1.28 20.46 -17.53
N VAL A 37 0.45 19.42 -17.50
CA VAL A 37 -0.77 19.42 -16.69
C VAL A 37 -0.33 19.65 -15.25
N VAL A 38 -0.90 20.65 -14.59
CA VAL A 38 -0.55 20.97 -13.20
C VAL A 38 -1.49 20.20 -12.29
N ALA A 39 -0.91 19.48 -11.33
CA ALA A 39 -1.66 18.83 -10.26
C ALA A 39 -2.59 19.86 -9.57
N ASN A 40 -3.88 19.53 -9.48
CA ASN A 40 -4.87 20.44 -8.94
C ASN A 40 -5.99 19.73 -8.17
N GLU A 41 -6.75 20.54 -7.45
CA GLU A 41 -7.79 20.09 -6.53
C GLU A 41 -9.01 19.52 -7.26
N ASN A 42 -9.39 20.09 -8.41
CA ASN A 42 -10.56 19.62 -9.15
C ASN A 42 -10.38 18.17 -9.62
N ASP A 43 -9.19 17.82 -10.09
CA ASP A 43 -8.87 16.44 -10.45
C ASP A 43 -8.86 15.53 -9.22
N ALA A 44 -8.29 15.98 -8.09
CA ALA A 44 -8.32 15.20 -6.84
C ALA A 44 -9.75 14.91 -6.37
N LEU A 45 -10.64 15.89 -6.47
CA LEU A 45 -12.06 15.79 -6.12
C LEU A 45 -12.81 14.85 -7.09
N ALA A 46 -12.56 14.97 -8.39
CA ALA A 46 -13.17 14.11 -9.41
C ALA A 46 -12.78 12.63 -9.22
N ILE A 47 -11.51 12.38 -8.89
CA ILE A 47 -11.01 11.02 -8.58
C ILE A 47 -11.69 10.48 -7.32
N SER A 48 -11.75 11.27 -6.25
CA SER A 48 -12.42 10.88 -5.01
C SER A 48 -13.91 10.55 -5.23
N ALA A 49 -14.59 11.34 -6.06
CA ALA A 49 -15.98 11.09 -6.45
C ALA A 49 -16.13 9.80 -7.26
N ASN A 50 -15.21 9.52 -8.19
CA ASN A 50 -15.20 8.28 -8.96
C ASN A 50 -14.97 7.05 -8.07
N ILE A 51 -14.08 7.15 -7.08
CA ILE A 51 -13.85 6.06 -6.11
C ILE A 51 -15.16 5.72 -5.39
N GLN A 52 -15.87 6.72 -4.87
CA GLN A 52 -17.16 6.52 -4.19
C GLN A 52 -18.24 5.95 -5.13
N ALA A 53 -18.23 6.34 -6.41
CA ALA A 53 -19.24 5.92 -7.37
C ALA A 53 -19.03 4.49 -7.91
N ALA A 54 -17.77 4.11 -8.17
CA ALA A 54 -17.46 2.90 -8.93
C ALA A 54 -16.54 1.92 -8.20
N HIS A 55 -15.68 2.39 -7.28
CA HIS A 55 -14.63 1.57 -6.66
C HIS A 55 -14.95 1.10 -5.25
N THR A 56 -16.03 1.55 -4.61
CA THR A 56 -16.45 1.05 -3.28
C THR A 56 -17.84 0.39 -3.25
N PRO A 57 -18.24 -0.44 -4.24
CA PRO A 57 -19.58 -1.04 -4.30
C PRO A 57 -19.89 -1.95 -3.10
N PHE A 58 -18.87 -2.49 -2.44
CA PHE A 58 -18.97 -3.36 -1.27
C PHE A 58 -18.36 -2.73 -0.01
N GLY A 59 -18.12 -1.41 -0.05
CA GLY A 59 -17.56 -0.64 1.05
C GLY A 59 -16.04 -0.44 0.98
N THR A 60 -15.26 -1.46 0.59
CA THR A 60 -13.81 -1.36 0.37
C THR A 60 -13.47 -1.13 -1.10
N VAL A 61 -12.32 -0.53 -1.36
CA VAL A 61 -11.80 -0.25 -2.71
C VAL A 61 -11.62 -1.54 -3.51
N ILE A 62 -12.12 -1.56 -4.74
CA ILE A 62 -11.98 -2.65 -5.72
C ILE A 62 -12.08 -2.10 -7.15
N ASP A 63 -11.34 -2.70 -8.09
CA ASP A 63 -11.27 -2.21 -9.46
C ASP A 63 -12.44 -2.75 -10.32
N PRO A 64 -13.25 -1.86 -10.95
CA PRO A 64 -14.32 -2.26 -11.87
C PRO A 64 -13.77 -2.75 -13.21
N ILE A 65 -14.35 -3.85 -13.70
CA ILE A 65 -14.14 -4.40 -15.04
C ILE A 65 -15.28 -3.93 -15.94
N PHE A 66 -14.95 -3.41 -17.10
CA PHE A 66 -15.91 -2.97 -18.10
C PHE A 66 -15.92 -3.90 -19.30
N ALA A 67 -17.06 -3.92 -20.00
CA ALA A 67 -17.33 -4.90 -21.04
C ALA A 67 -16.45 -4.74 -22.29
N SER A 68 -15.85 -3.56 -22.51
CA SER A 68 -14.90 -3.31 -23.58
C SER A 68 -13.80 -2.34 -23.16
N GLY A 69 -12.58 -2.55 -23.66
CA GLY A 69 -11.48 -1.58 -23.57
C GLY A 69 -11.33 -0.68 -24.80
N ASP A 70 -12.17 -0.88 -25.82
CA ASP A 70 -12.25 -0.02 -27.00
C ASP A 70 -13.09 1.22 -26.68
N SER A 71 -12.47 2.39 -26.66
CA SER A 71 -13.10 3.68 -26.34
C SER A 71 -14.19 4.10 -27.32
N THR A 72 -14.28 3.47 -28.49
CA THR A 72 -15.32 3.74 -29.49
C THR A 72 -16.55 2.84 -29.34
N SER A 73 -16.46 1.79 -28.52
CA SER A 73 -17.55 0.84 -28.28
C SER A 73 -18.60 1.40 -27.32
N ALA A 74 -19.88 1.12 -27.59
CA ALA A 74 -20.96 1.40 -26.65
C ALA A 74 -20.80 0.65 -25.30
N ASP A 75 -20.01 -0.42 -25.29
CA ASP A 75 -19.72 -1.23 -24.10
C ASP A 75 -18.53 -0.70 -23.27
N PHE A 76 -17.87 0.38 -23.69
CA PHE A 76 -16.71 0.97 -22.99
C PHE A 76 -17.04 1.44 -21.56
N THR A 77 -18.26 1.92 -21.32
CA THR A 77 -18.73 2.38 -20.02
C THR A 77 -19.68 1.39 -19.35
N ARG A 78 -19.91 0.21 -19.95
CA ARG A 78 -20.78 -0.82 -19.36
C ARG A 78 -19.99 -1.66 -18.35
N LEU A 79 -20.32 -1.54 -17.07
CA LEU A 79 -19.78 -2.39 -16.01
C LEU A 79 -20.10 -3.87 -16.27
N ALA A 80 -19.08 -4.71 -16.23
CA ALA A 80 -19.16 -6.15 -16.44
C ALA A 80 -18.84 -6.96 -15.17
N GLY A 81 -18.05 -6.40 -14.26
CA GLY A 81 -17.68 -7.08 -13.01
C GLY A 81 -16.65 -6.29 -12.21
N TYR A 82 -15.94 -6.98 -11.32
CA TYR A 82 -14.90 -6.41 -10.47
C TYR A 82 -13.72 -7.38 -10.36
N SER A 83 -12.51 -6.86 -10.19
CA SER A 83 -11.27 -7.63 -10.08
C SER A 83 -10.35 -7.06 -9.02
N ARG A 84 -9.19 -7.72 -8.81
CA ARG A 84 -8.12 -7.29 -7.90
C ARG A 84 -8.62 -7.09 -6.47
N ALA A 85 -9.57 -7.92 -6.05
CA ALA A 85 -10.14 -7.85 -4.71
C ALA A 85 -9.13 -8.29 -3.65
N ALA A 86 -8.10 -9.06 -4.02
CA ALA A 86 -7.05 -9.49 -3.11
C ALA A 86 -6.27 -8.34 -2.45
N ASP A 87 -6.23 -7.16 -3.07
CA ASP A 87 -5.53 -5.98 -2.54
C ASP A 87 -6.50 -4.89 -2.06
N ALA A 88 -7.79 -5.23 -1.91
CA ALA A 88 -8.80 -4.28 -1.48
C ALA A 88 -8.47 -3.68 -0.10
N ALA A 89 -8.00 -4.48 0.87
CA ALA A 89 -7.73 -3.99 2.22
C ALA A 89 -6.57 -2.98 2.26
N ILE A 90 -5.43 -3.25 1.59
CA ILE A 90 -4.32 -2.30 1.55
C ILE A 90 -4.74 -0.97 0.90
N TRP A 91 -5.46 -1.02 -0.23
CA TRP A 91 -5.87 0.18 -0.96
C TRP A 91 -7.00 0.93 -0.28
N SER A 92 -7.88 0.24 0.44
CA SER A 92 -8.87 0.86 1.33
C SER A 92 -8.20 1.65 2.46
N GLY A 93 -7.10 1.12 3.01
CA GLY A 93 -6.29 1.84 3.99
C GLY A 93 -5.61 3.10 3.41
N HIS A 94 -5.03 3.01 2.21
CA HIS A 94 -4.44 4.17 1.55
C HIS A 94 -5.50 5.21 1.14
N TYR A 95 -6.68 4.76 0.70
CA TYR A 95 -7.82 5.63 0.42
C TYR A 95 -8.32 6.35 1.69
N LEU A 96 -8.42 5.62 2.81
CA LEU A 96 -8.74 6.20 4.11
C LEU A 96 -7.73 7.30 4.50
N ALA A 97 -6.43 7.05 4.32
CA ALA A 97 -5.40 8.07 4.56
C ALA A 97 -5.62 9.30 3.66
N ALA A 98 -5.88 9.10 2.36
CA ALA A 98 -6.09 10.19 1.41
C ALA A 98 -7.28 11.09 1.80
N GLU A 99 -8.43 10.49 2.14
CA GLU A 99 -9.61 11.25 2.58
C GLU A 99 -9.42 11.89 3.96
N ALA A 100 -8.62 11.27 4.84
CA ALA A 100 -8.27 11.85 6.13
C ALA A 100 -7.36 13.09 5.96
N PHE A 101 -6.33 13.03 5.11
CA PHE A 101 -5.53 14.20 4.75
C PHE A 101 -6.37 15.28 4.07
N ARG A 102 -7.28 14.90 3.16
CA ARG A 102 -8.23 15.81 2.53
C ARG A 102 -9.07 16.53 3.58
N TYR A 103 -9.63 15.79 4.53
CA TYR A 103 -10.38 16.39 5.63
C TYR A 103 -9.50 17.34 6.45
N GLY A 104 -8.27 16.93 6.79
CA GLY A 104 -7.33 17.78 7.53
C GLY A 104 -6.99 19.08 6.80
N ALA A 105 -6.85 19.04 5.46
CA ALA A 105 -6.53 20.19 4.64
C ALA A 105 -7.73 21.13 4.39
N THR A 106 -8.96 20.60 4.35
CA THR A 106 -10.13 21.36 3.85
C THR A 106 -11.26 21.52 4.86
N GLY A 107 -11.33 20.68 5.89
CA GLY A 107 -12.47 20.58 6.81
C GLY A 107 -13.76 20.06 6.14
N SER A 108 -13.69 19.52 4.92
CA SER A 108 -14.88 19.24 4.11
C SER A 108 -15.77 18.14 4.68
N ALA A 109 -17.09 18.38 4.69
CA ALA A 109 -18.06 17.46 5.24
C ALA A 109 -18.20 16.15 4.44
N ASP A 110 -17.97 16.19 3.13
CA ASP A 110 -18.00 15.00 2.27
C ASP A 110 -16.76 14.12 2.49
N ALA A 111 -15.56 14.71 2.66
CA ALA A 111 -14.35 13.99 3.05
C ALA A 111 -14.54 13.29 4.41
N LEU A 112 -15.13 13.98 5.40
CA LEU A 112 -15.48 13.37 6.68
C LEU A 112 -16.48 12.20 6.53
N ALA A 113 -17.45 12.33 5.62
CA ALA A 113 -18.40 11.25 5.33
C ALA A 113 -17.70 10.04 4.71
N ASN A 114 -16.75 10.27 3.79
CA ASN A 114 -15.94 9.22 3.17
C ASN A 114 -15.07 8.50 4.22
N VAL A 115 -14.35 9.25 5.07
CA VAL A 115 -13.57 8.68 6.19
C VAL A 115 -14.44 7.81 7.10
N ARG A 116 -15.62 8.30 7.52
CA ARG A 116 -16.53 7.52 8.38
C ARG A 116 -17.02 6.25 7.71
N ARG A 117 -17.29 6.30 6.39
CA ARG A 117 -17.70 5.14 5.60
C ARG A 117 -16.56 4.12 5.53
N GLU A 118 -15.36 4.57 5.20
CA GLU A 118 -14.20 3.70 5.01
C GLU A 118 -13.74 3.04 6.31
N VAL A 119 -13.73 3.76 7.44
CA VAL A 119 -13.48 3.15 8.76
C VAL A 119 -14.53 2.08 9.10
N LYS A 120 -15.80 2.29 8.72
CA LYS A 120 -16.84 1.24 8.87
C LYS A 120 -16.52 0.05 7.97
N SER A 121 -16.16 0.26 6.71
CA SER A 121 -15.85 -0.80 5.74
C SER A 121 -14.64 -1.64 6.19
N ILE A 122 -13.55 -1.00 6.59
CA ILE A 122 -12.35 -1.67 7.12
C ILE A 122 -12.69 -2.45 8.40
N GLN A 123 -13.50 -1.88 9.30
CA GLN A 123 -13.99 -2.65 10.45
C GLN A 123 -14.79 -3.88 10.01
N GLY A 124 -15.60 -3.77 8.95
CA GLY A 124 -16.34 -4.87 8.34
C GLY A 124 -15.45 -6.04 7.93
N LEU A 125 -14.26 -5.77 7.41
CA LEU A 125 -13.27 -6.82 7.07
C LEU A 125 -12.74 -7.58 8.29
N VAL A 126 -12.83 -7.01 9.49
CA VAL A 126 -12.46 -7.68 10.76
C VAL A 126 -13.70 -8.27 11.44
N ASP A 127 -14.88 -7.66 11.26
CA ASP A 127 -16.15 -8.17 11.78
C ASP A 127 -16.55 -9.48 11.08
N VAL A 128 -16.39 -9.56 9.76
CA VAL A 128 -16.80 -10.73 8.95
C VAL A 128 -16.04 -12.02 9.32
N THR A 129 -14.81 -11.91 9.81
CA THR A 129 -13.98 -13.06 10.22
C THR A 129 -14.32 -13.56 11.62
N GLY A 130 -14.93 -12.71 12.46
CA GLY A 130 -15.32 -13.04 13.85
C GLY A 130 -14.16 -13.20 14.86
N THR A 131 -12.90 -13.23 14.42
CA THR A 131 -11.74 -13.62 15.26
C THR A 131 -10.74 -12.49 15.52
N GLY A 132 -10.90 -11.34 14.86
CA GLY A 132 -9.88 -10.27 14.86
C GLY A 132 -8.88 -10.37 13.71
N LEU A 133 -8.89 -11.49 12.96
CA LEU A 133 -8.23 -11.62 11.67
C LEU A 133 -8.76 -10.57 10.67
N LEU A 134 -7.87 -9.93 9.93
CA LEU A 134 -8.22 -9.06 8.80
C LEU A 134 -8.51 -9.92 7.55
N ALA A 135 -9.70 -9.78 6.96
CA ALA A 135 -9.97 -10.28 5.60
C ALA A 135 -9.34 -9.36 4.54
N ARG A 136 -8.95 -9.91 3.38
CA ARG A 136 -8.46 -9.12 2.24
C ARG A 136 -9.59 -8.31 1.59
N PHE A 137 -10.79 -8.90 1.56
CA PHE A 137 -11.99 -8.35 0.96
C PHE A 137 -13.23 -9.10 1.46
N ALA A 138 -14.40 -8.48 1.38
CA ALA A 138 -15.69 -9.15 1.59
C ALA A 138 -16.77 -8.56 0.67
N ALA A 139 -17.65 -9.42 0.15
CA ALA A 139 -18.84 -9.01 -0.58
C ALA A 139 -20.05 -9.88 -0.21
N PRO A 140 -21.29 -9.34 -0.28
CA PRO A 140 -22.49 -10.13 -0.04
C PRO A 140 -22.56 -11.31 -1.02
N ALA A 141 -22.85 -12.50 -0.51
CA ALA A 141 -22.99 -13.68 -1.36
C ALA A 141 -24.12 -13.53 -2.39
N SER A 142 -25.12 -12.69 -2.10
CA SER A 142 -26.24 -12.36 -2.98
C SER A 142 -25.92 -11.36 -4.09
N SER A 143 -24.73 -10.73 -4.09
CA SER A 143 -24.35 -9.79 -5.14
C SER A 143 -24.13 -10.53 -6.46
N PRO A 144 -24.63 -10.00 -7.61
CA PRO A 144 -24.43 -10.63 -8.91
C PRO A 144 -22.95 -10.68 -9.33
N TYR A 145 -22.08 -9.89 -8.69
CA TYR A 145 -20.65 -9.83 -9.00
C TYR A 145 -19.80 -10.79 -8.17
N THR A 146 -20.30 -11.28 -7.03
CA THR A 146 -19.51 -12.06 -6.07
C THR A 146 -18.95 -13.32 -6.70
N ALA A 147 -19.74 -14.06 -7.50
CA ALA A 147 -19.28 -15.28 -8.16
C ALA A 147 -18.08 -15.04 -9.09
N GLY A 148 -18.09 -13.94 -9.84
CA GLY A 148 -16.97 -13.55 -10.71
C GLY A 148 -15.73 -13.14 -9.93
N ILE A 149 -15.92 -12.35 -8.86
CA ILE A 149 -14.82 -11.90 -7.99
C ILE A 149 -14.12 -13.09 -7.33
N VAL A 150 -14.88 -13.96 -6.65
CA VAL A 150 -14.28 -15.07 -5.90
C VAL A 150 -13.65 -16.12 -6.82
N SER A 151 -14.19 -16.32 -8.03
CA SER A 151 -13.57 -17.19 -9.04
C SER A 151 -12.21 -16.65 -9.48
N GLY A 152 -12.10 -15.34 -9.71
CA GLY A 152 -10.83 -14.69 -10.07
C GLY A 152 -9.80 -14.65 -8.94
N GLU A 153 -10.21 -14.91 -7.70
CA GLU A 153 -9.39 -14.77 -6.49
C GLU A 153 -9.30 -16.07 -5.67
N ALA A 154 -9.64 -17.21 -6.28
CA ALA A 154 -9.80 -18.48 -5.57
C ALA A 154 -8.53 -18.95 -4.85
N GLN A 155 -7.34 -18.54 -5.32
CA GLN A 155 -6.05 -18.82 -4.70
C GLN A 155 -5.86 -18.19 -3.31
N HIS A 156 -6.68 -17.21 -2.95
CA HIS A 156 -6.59 -16.52 -1.66
C HIS A 156 -7.45 -17.18 -0.58
N GLY A 157 -8.08 -18.31 -0.87
CA GLY A 157 -9.05 -18.93 0.03
C GLY A 157 -10.33 -18.10 0.10
N ILE A 158 -11.46 -18.78 -0.05
CA ILE A 158 -12.78 -18.16 0.00
C ILE A 158 -13.48 -18.72 1.23
N TYR A 159 -13.97 -17.81 2.06
CA TYR A 159 -14.58 -18.14 3.33
C TYR A 159 -15.95 -17.50 3.42
N GLU A 160 -16.81 -18.12 4.23
CA GLU A 160 -18.12 -17.58 4.57
C GLU A 160 -18.05 -16.82 5.90
N GLY A 161 -18.79 -15.72 5.99
CA GLY A 161 -18.96 -14.97 7.23
C GLY A 161 -20.30 -14.25 7.24
N THR A 162 -20.62 -13.56 8.33
CA THR A 162 -21.84 -12.75 8.42
C THR A 162 -21.47 -11.32 8.77
N LEU A 163 -22.01 -10.37 8.00
CA LEU A 163 -21.87 -8.94 8.25
C LEU A 163 -23.22 -8.27 8.08
N ASP A 164 -23.61 -7.43 9.05
CA ASP A 164 -24.89 -6.70 9.06
C ASP A 164 -26.12 -7.60 8.75
N GLY A 165 -26.08 -8.87 9.20
CA GLY A 165 -27.17 -9.85 9.03
C GLY A 165 -27.21 -10.55 7.66
N ALA A 166 -26.25 -10.28 6.77
CA ALA A 166 -26.15 -10.91 5.46
C ALA A 166 -24.92 -11.82 5.36
N THR A 167 -25.08 -12.98 4.70
CA THR A 167 -23.98 -13.88 4.35
C THR A 167 -23.01 -13.17 3.39
N GLN A 168 -21.73 -13.18 3.76
CA GLN A 168 -20.63 -12.62 2.98
C GLN A 168 -19.72 -13.74 2.50
N CYS A 169 -19.20 -13.59 1.28
CA CYS A 169 -18.00 -14.29 0.86
C CYS A 169 -16.82 -13.35 1.08
N TRP A 170 -15.82 -13.81 1.84
CA TRP A 170 -14.63 -13.03 2.14
C TRP A 170 -13.36 -13.77 1.73
N LEU A 171 -12.35 -12.99 1.31
CA LEU A 171 -11.06 -13.50 0.85
C LEU A 171 -10.08 -13.55 2.02
N GLY A 172 -9.48 -14.73 2.22
CA GLY A 172 -8.48 -14.97 3.25
C GLY A 172 -7.07 -14.91 2.70
N ASN A 173 -6.20 -15.81 3.16
CA ASN A 173 -4.76 -15.84 2.85
C ASN A 173 -4.12 -14.43 2.95
N THR A 174 -4.43 -13.72 4.03
CA THR A 174 -4.13 -12.30 4.21
C THR A 174 -2.62 -12.08 4.34
N SER A 175 -2.07 -11.21 3.49
CA SER A 175 -0.64 -10.84 3.51
C SER A 175 -0.33 -9.71 4.49
N ARG A 176 0.96 -9.43 4.71
CA ARG A 176 1.43 -8.28 5.51
C ARG A 176 1.03 -6.94 4.92
N ASP A 177 0.89 -6.89 3.60
CA ASP A 177 0.58 -5.68 2.84
C ASP A 177 -0.79 -5.15 3.24
N GLN A 178 -1.77 -6.06 3.38
CA GLN A 178 -3.13 -5.73 3.79
C GLN A 178 -3.17 -5.10 5.17
N TYR A 179 -2.45 -5.69 6.13
CA TYR A 179 -2.30 -5.11 7.46
C TYR A 179 -1.59 -3.76 7.41
N THR A 180 -0.50 -3.64 6.66
CA THR A 180 0.25 -2.38 6.53
C THR A 180 -0.65 -1.24 6.06
N GLY A 181 -1.38 -1.41 4.96
CA GLY A 181 -2.27 -0.37 4.46
C GLY A 181 -3.38 -0.01 5.43
N VAL A 182 -4.02 -1.02 6.03
CA VAL A 182 -5.11 -0.79 7.00
C VAL A 182 -4.62 -0.06 8.25
N PHE A 183 -3.49 -0.48 8.83
CA PHE A 183 -2.91 0.20 9.99
C PHE A 183 -2.50 1.64 9.63
N PHE A 184 -1.88 1.85 8.47
CA PHE A 184 -1.51 3.18 7.97
C PHE A 184 -2.73 4.12 7.87
N GLY A 185 -3.77 3.69 7.16
CA GLY A 185 -5.00 4.46 7.01
C GLY A 185 -5.67 4.79 8.33
N LEU A 186 -5.80 3.80 9.22
CA LEU A 186 -6.42 3.98 10.53
C LEU A 186 -5.62 4.94 11.43
N ALA A 187 -4.29 4.88 11.39
CA ALA A 187 -3.43 5.77 12.16
C ALA A 187 -3.53 7.22 11.68
N VAL A 188 -3.51 7.45 10.36
CA VAL A 188 -3.70 8.78 9.77
C VAL A 188 -5.09 9.34 10.10
N ALA A 189 -6.14 8.52 9.94
CA ALA A 189 -7.51 8.95 10.23
C ALA A 189 -7.75 9.28 11.71
N TYR A 190 -7.07 8.58 12.62
CA TYR A 190 -7.15 8.87 14.06
C TYR A 190 -6.65 10.27 14.40
N ASP A 191 -5.59 10.73 13.72
CA ASP A 191 -4.96 12.03 13.96
C ASP A 191 -5.65 13.18 13.21
N MET A 192 -6.00 12.95 11.94
CA MET A 192 -6.55 14.01 11.09
C MET A 192 -8.01 14.33 11.42
N VAL A 193 -8.75 13.41 12.04
CA VAL A 193 -10.19 13.56 12.28
C VAL A 193 -10.50 13.57 13.79
N PRO A 194 -10.71 14.75 14.40
CA PRO A 194 -11.01 14.88 15.83
C PRO A 194 -12.49 14.58 16.13
N ASP A 195 -12.96 13.40 15.74
CA ASP A 195 -14.29 12.86 16.05
C ASP A 195 -14.15 11.72 17.05
N ALA A 196 -14.60 11.95 18.29
CA ALA A 196 -14.46 10.98 19.38
C ALA A 196 -15.17 9.64 19.11
N LYS A 197 -16.27 9.61 18.34
CA LYS A 197 -16.98 8.36 17.99
C LYS A 197 -16.18 7.59 16.94
N LEU A 198 -15.61 8.29 15.96
CA LEU A 198 -14.73 7.73 14.95
C LEU A 198 -13.44 7.19 15.58
N GLN A 199 -12.75 7.99 16.40
CA GLN A 199 -11.53 7.59 17.11
C GLN A 199 -11.79 6.37 18.02
N LYS A 200 -12.94 6.31 18.70
CA LYS A 200 -13.35 5.11 19.46
C LYS A 200 -13.52 3.89 18.57
N ARG A 201 -14.08 4.05 17.37
CA ARG A 201 -14.22 2.95 16.39
C ARG A 201 -12.85 2.49 15.88
N ILE A 202 -11.98 3.42 15.50
CA ILE A 202 -10.60 3.15 15.07
C ILE A 202 -9.85 2.39 16.16
N ARG A 203 -9.85 2.89 17.41
CA ARG A 203 -9.25 2.20 18.56
C ARG A 203 -9.73 0.76 18.67
N LYS A 204 -11.03 0.52 18.58
CA LYS A 204 -11.61 -0.83 18.64
C LYS A 204 -11.11 -1.72 17.50
N THR A 205 -11.07 -1.22 16.27
CA THR A 205 -10.60 -1.98 15.10
C THR A 205 -9.12 -2.32 15.21
N VAL A 206 -8.27 -1.32 15.49
CA VAL A 206 -6.83 -1.48 15.74
C VAL A 206 -6.59 -2.50 16.86
N THR A 207 -7.31 -2.38 17.97
CA THR A 207 -7.17 -3.28 19.12
C THR A 207 -7.42 -4.73 18.73
N ARG A 208 -8.50 -5.00 17.98
CA ARG A 208 -8.85 -6.37 17.57
C ARG A 208 -7.79 -7.01 16.67
N MET A 209 -7.28 -6.26 15.69
CA MET A 209 -6.24 -6.78 14.79
C MET A 209 -4.91 -6.96 15.51
N LEU A 210 -4.50 -6.00 16.33
CA LEU A 210 -3.23 -6.08 17.04
C LEU A 210 -3.25 -7.16 18.12
N ASP A 211 -4.36 -7.31 18.85
CA ASP A 211 -4.55 -8.43 19.78
C ASP A 211 -4.48 -9.78 19.07
N PHE A 212 -5.08 -9.90 17.88
CA PHE A 212 -5.00 -11.11 17.07
C PHE A 212 -3.53 -11.42 16.70
N LEU A 213 -2.76 -10.43 16.23
CA LEU A 213 -1.35 -10.63 15.88
C LEU A 213 -0.51 -11.02 17.10
N LEU A 214 -0.69 -10.35 18.24
CA LEU A 214 0.04 -10.64 19.47
C LEU A 214 -0.31 -12.03 20.03
N ALA A 215 -1.59 -12.39 20.05
CA ALA A 215 -2.05 -13.71 20.51
C ALA A 215 -1.50 -14.86 19.65
N ASN A 216 -1.19 -14.60 18.38
CA ASN A 216 -0.65 -15.58 17.44
C ASN A 216 0.86 -15.42 17.19
N ALA A 217 1.57 -14.77 18.11
CA ALA A 217 3.02 -14.58 18.05
C ALA A 217 3.49 -14.04 16.68
N TRP A 218 2.79 -13.03 16.17
CA TRP A 218 3.06 -12.36 14.90
C TRP A 218 2.89 -13.24 13.64
N ASN A 219 2.21 -14.38 13.76
CA ASN A 219 1.75 -15.17 12.62
C ASN A 219 0.29 -14.82 12.31
N VAL A 220 -0.11 -15.04 11.06
CA VAL A 220 -1.49 -14.87 10.60
C VAL A 220 -2.07 -16.25 10.30
N PRO A 221 -2.58 -16.98 11.31
CA PRO A 221 -3.24 -18.25 11.06
C PRO A 221 -4.57 -18.01 10.35
N MET A 222 -4.85 -18.85 9.35
CA MET A 222 -6.12 -18.85 8.66
C MET A 222 -7.10 -19.82 9.33
N PRO A 223 -8.42 -19.55 9.32
CA PRO A 223 -9.39 -20.53 9.75
C PRO A 223 -9.24 -21.81 8.90
N PRO A 224 -9.44 -22.99 9.50
CA PRO A 224 -9.57 -24.21 8.72
C PRO A 224 -10.74 -24.03 7.75
N GLU A 225 -10.65 -24.62 6.56
CA GLU A 225 -11.68 -24.51 5.53
C GLU A 225 -13.06 -24.89 6.11
N PRO A 226 -14.01 -23.95 6.22
CA PRO A 226 -15.38 -24.29 6.58
C PRO A 226 -16.04 -25.00 5.40
N VAL A 227 -16.92 -25.95 5.66
CA VAL A 227 -17.85 -26.45 4.63
C VAL A 227 -18.82 -25.32 4.31
N SER A 228 -18.52 -24.53 3.29
CA SER A 228 -19.39 -23.47 2.78
C SER A 228 -20.51 -24.08 1.93
N THR A 229 -21.75 -23.61 2.10
CA THR A 229 -22.89 -24.01 1.26
C THR A 229 -23.30 -22.91 0.27
N VAL A 230 -22.79 -21.70 0.44
CA VAL A 230 -23.15 -20.52 -0.36
C VAL A 230 -21.97 -20.00 -1.18
N CYS A 231 -20.81 -19.84 -0.56
CA CYS A 231 -19.60 -19.36 -1.23
C CYS A 231 -18.83 -20.54 -1.86
N PRO A 232 -18.31 -20.41 -3.11
CA PRO A 232 -17.42 -21.40 -3.68
C PRO A 232 -16.19 -21.65 -2.81
N HIS A 233 -15.68 -22.88 -2.84
CA HIS A 233 -14.42 -23.21 -2.17
C HIS A 233 -13.22 -22.60 -2.90
N GLY A 234 -12.25 -22.12 -2.13
CA GLY A 234 -10.96 -21.66 -2.68
C GLY A 234 -10.12 -22.82 -3.20
N THR A 235 -9.09 -22.52 -3.98
CA THR A 235 -8.19 -23.52 -4.57
C THR A 235 -6.91 -23.74 -3.76
N ALA A 236 -6.63 -22.88 -2.79
CA ALA A 236 -5.49 -22.98 -1.88
C ALA A 236 -5.83 -22.38 -0.51
N TYR A 237 -5.30 -22.97 0.56
CA TYR A 237 -5.34 -22.41 1.91
C TYR A 237 -4.02 -22.72 2.63
N ASP A 238 -3.36 -21.68 3.11
CA ASP A 238 -2.21 -21.81 4.00
C ASP A 238 -2.70 -21.82 5.45
N VAL A 239 -2.20 -22.74 6.29
CA VAL A 239 -2.52 -22.76 7.73
C VAL A 239 -2.07 -21.47 8.40
N VAL A 240 -0.96 -20.91 7.92
CA VAL A 240 -0.45 -19.58 8.26
C VAL A 240 -0.17 -18.85 6.96
N SER A 241 -0.94 -17.80 6.66
CA SER A 241 -0.82 -17.06 5.40
C SER A 241 0.44 -16.21 5.34
N THR A 242 0.85 -15.66 6.48
CA THR A 242 2.04 -14.83 6.56
C THR A 242 2.56 -14.70 8.00
N THR A 243 3.75 -14.12 8.14
CA THR A 243 4.38 -13.86 9.44
C THR A 243 5.17 -12.55 9.45
N PHE A 244 5.11 -11.83 10.56
CA PHE A 244 5.85 -10.59 10.81
C PHE A 244 7.15 -10.83 11.59
N LEU A 245 7.49 -12.07 11.94
CA LEU A 245 8.64 -12.37 12.81
C LEU A 245 9.97 -11.79 12.30
N GLN A 246 10.17 -11.75 10.99
CA GLN A 246 11.37 -11.21 10.34
C GLN A 246 11.26 -9.71 10.00
N ARG A 247 10.22 -9.04 10.51
CA ARG A 247 9.84 -7.66 10.14
C ARG A 247 9.69 -6.78 11.39
N PRO A 248 10.79 -6.51 12.11
CA PRO A 248 10.77 -5.68 13.32
C PRO A 248 10.15 -4.29 13.08
N GLU A 249 10.39 -3.68 11.92
CA GLU A 249 9.83 -2.41 11.49
C GLU A 249 8.30 -2.42 11.46
N GLN A 250 7.68 -3.49 10.93
CA GLN A 250 6.23 -3.62 10.84
C GLN A 250 5.61 -3.91 12.22
N ARG A 251 6.25 -4.79 12.99
CA ARG A 251 5.83 -5.12 14.37
C ARG A 251 5.82 -3.88 15.25
N LEU A 252 6.89 -3.09 15.19
CA LEU A 252 7.04 -1.87 15.96
C LEU A 252 6.08 -0.78 15.47
N ALA A 253 5.90 -0.62 14.16
CA ALA A 253 4.91 0.32 13.60
C ALA A 253 3.51 0.02 14.14
N PHE A 254 3.05 -1.23 14.07
CA PHE A 254 1.71 -1.60 14.53
C PHE A 254 1.53 -1.45 16.03
N LEU A 255 2.55 -1.80 16.83
CA LEU A 255 2.53 -1.57 18.28
C LEU A 255 2.55 -0.08 18.63
N GLN A 256 3.27 0.75 17.87
CA GLN A 256 3.29 2.19 18.10
C GLN A 256 1.94 2.82 17.75
N ILE A 257 1.29 2.39 16.66
CA ILE A 257 -0.08 2.76 16.33
C ILE A 257 -1.04 2.30 17.45
N GLY A 258 -0.91 1.06 17.92
CA GLY A 258 -1.67 0.54 19.05
C GLY A 258 -1.51 1.38 20.30
N ARG A 259 -0.27 1.71 20.67
CA ARG A 259 0.07 2.57 21.81
C ARG A 259 -0.50 3.98 21.65
N HIS A 260 -0.48 4.53 20.44
CA HIS A 260 -1.02 5.85 20.16
C HIS A 260 -2.53 5.91 20.38
N VAL A 261 -3.27 4.90 19.92
CA VAL A 261 -4.73 4.87 20.07
C VAL A 261 -5.17 4.38 21.45
N ASP A 262 -4.42 3.48 22.09
CA ASP A 262 -4.69 2.90 23.42
C ASP A 262 -3.38 2.66 24.20
N PRO A 263 -2.82 3.70 24.83
CA PRO A 263 -1.54 3.60 25.53
C PRO A 263 -1.61 2.68 26.75
N ALA A 264 -2.76 2.61 27.42
CA ALA A 264 -2.94 1.75 28.59
C ALA A 264 -2.78 0.27 28.24
N ARG A 265 -3.19 -0.12 27.01
CA ARG A 265 -3.09 -1.50 26.53
C ARG A 265 -1.72 -1.84 25.96
N TYR A 266 -1.14 -0.96 25.15
CA TYR A 266 -0.01 -1.32 24.29
C TYR A 266 1.34 -0.70 24.67
N ALA A 267 1.41 0.25 25.60
CA ALA A 267 2.68 0.87 25.97
C ALA A 267 3.71 -0.16 26.45
N ALA A 268 3.32 -1.10 27.32
CA ALA A 268 4.24 -2.13 27.82
C ALA A 268 4.74 -3.06 26.71
N ALA A 269 3.85 -3.50 25.82
CA ALA A 269 4.20 -4.35 24.69
C ALA A 269 5.15 -3.64 23.71
N TYR A 270 4.86 -2.38 23.38
CA TYR A 270 5.73 -1.57 22.53
C TYR A 270 7.12 -1.39 23.13
N LEU A 271 7.21 -1.00 24.42
CA LEU A 271 8.50 -0.79 25.08
C LEU A 271 9.34 -2.07 25.14
N ALA A 272 8.72 -3.22 25.39
CA ALA A 272 9.40 -4.51 25.41
C ALA A 272 9.95 -4.88 24.01
N GLU A 273 9.10 -4.75 22.98
CA GLU A 273 9.45 -5.06 21.59
C GLU A 273 10.51 -4.09 21.03
N ARG A 274 10.38 -2.80 21.33
CA ARG A 274 11.37 -1.76 20.98
C ARG A 274 12.72 -2.07 21.59
N SER A 275 12.75 -2.47 22.86
CA SER A 275 13.99 -2.84 23.55
C SER A 275 14.65 -4.07 22.92
N ALA A 276 13.87 -5.05 22.50
CA ALA A 276 14.37 -6.31 21.93
C ALA A 276 14.80 -6.18 20.46
N PHE A 277 14.06 -5.43 19.65
CA PHE A 277 14.19 -5.45 18.19
C PHE A 277 14.37 -4.08 17.54
N GLY A 278 14.28 -2.97 18.29
CA GLY A 278 14.38 -1.62 17.73
C GLY A 278 15.71 -1.37 17.01
N ALA A 279 16.81 -1.97 17.50
CA ALA A 279 18.13 -1.88 16.88
C ALA A 279 18.28 -2.64 15.55
N THR A 280 17.35 -3.54 15.21
CA THR A 280 17.43 -4.39 14.00
C THR A 280 16.50 -3.91 12.88
N VAL A 281 15.83 -2.77 13.05
CA VAL A 281 14.85 -2.23 12.10
C VAL A 281 15.44 -2.00 10.70
N SER A 282 16.73 -1.68 10.59
CA SER A 282 17.36 -1.45 9.27
C SER A 282 17.68 -2.73 8.49
N LEU A 283 17.84 -3.89 9.15
CA LEU A 283 18.34 -5.12 8.51
C LEU A 283 17.48 -5.64 7.33
N PRO A 284 16.14 -5.77 7.46
CA PRO A 284 15.33 -6.20 6.32
C PRO A 284 15.39 -5.20 5.16
N ILE A 285 15.37 -3.90 5.46
CA ILE A 285 15.43 -2.81 4.47
C ILE A 285 16.76 -2.82 3.71
N GLU A 286 17.88 -2.99 4.42
CA GLU A 286 19.22 -3.12 3.82
C GLU A 286 19.30 -4.30 2.84
N THR A 287 18.62 -5.40 3.16
CA THR A 287 18.52 -6.58 2.30
C THR A 287 17.66 -6.29 1.08
N GLU A 288 16.54 -5.58 1.25
CA GLU A 288 15.62 -5.23 0.17
C GLU A 288 16.23 -4.24 -0.83
N CYS A 289 17.06 -3.30 -0.37
CA CYS A 289 17.83 -2.40 -1.21
C CYS A 289 18.86 -3.12 -2.12
N GLN A 290 19.18 -4.40 -1.89
CA GLN A 290 20.07 -5.16 -2.78
C GLN A 290 19.39 -5.57 -4.10
N ASP A 291 18.06 -5.50 -4.15
CA ASP A 291 17.26 -5.78 -5.35
C ASP A 291 16.28 -4.62 -5.59
N PRO A 292 16.67 -3.57 -6.33
CA PRO A 292 15.82 -2.41 -6.55
C PRO A 292 14.68 -2.65 -7.55
N HIS A 293 14.51 -3.87 -8.06
CA HIS A 293 13.54 -4.18 -9.12
C HIS A 293 12.51 -5.24 -8.68
N GLY A 294 12.96 -6.35 -8.10
CA GLY A 294 12.10 -7.47 -7.74
C GLY A 294 11.16 -7.15 -6.58
N SER A 295 9.89 -7.56 -6.70
CA SER A 295 8.87 -7.33 -5.67
C SER A 295 8.84 -5.89 -5.15
N TYR A 296 8.91 -4.91 -6.06
CA TYR A 296 9.10 -3.49 -5.74
C TYR A 296 8.13 -2.93 -4.69
N TYR A 297 6.93 -3.50 -4.58
CA TYR A 297 5.93 -3.16 -3.58
C TYR A 297 6.47 -3.20 -2.14
N LYS A 298 7.52 -3.99 -1.86
CA LYS A 298 8.23 -4.01 -0.56
C LYS A 298 8.63 -2.62 -0.07
N PHE A 299 9.10 -1.75 -0.96
CA PHE A 299 9.47 -0.39 -0.59
C PHE A 299 8.27 0.44 -0.18
N ASN A 300 7.12 0.29 -0.86
CA ASN A 300 5.88 0.97 -0.46
C ASN A 300 5.43 0.54 0.95
N ILE A 301 5.59 -0.74 1.27
CA ILE A 301 5.30 -1.29 2.59
C ILE A 301 6.24 -0.71 3.66
N ASP A 302 7.54 -0.62 3.38
CA ASP A 302 8.50 -0.02 4.31
C ASP A 302 8.22 1.46 4.56
N TYR A 303 7.90 2.21 3.50
CA TYR A 303 7.53 3.63 3.59
C TYR A 303 6.32 3.85 4.51
N ALA A 304 5.24 3.10 4.31
CA ALA A 304 4.03 3.22 5.12
C ALA A 304 4.29 2.87 6.60
N ASN A 305 5.03 1.78 6.88
CA ASN A 305 5.34 1.38 8.25
C ASN A 305 6.29 2.36 8.95
N LEU A 306 7.35 2.79 8.27
CA LEU A 306 8.31 3.75 8.83
C LEU A 306 7.69 5.12 9.06
N TYR A 307 6.75 5.55 8.22
CA TYR A 307 6.02 6.80 8.42
C TYR A 307 5.34 6.84 9.80
N ASP A 308 4.51 5.85 10.12
CA ASP A 308 3.81 5.79 11.41
C ASP A 308 4.75 5.49 12.58
N LEU A 309 5.72 4.57 12.39
CA LEU A 309 6.69 4.25 13.42
C LEU A 309 7.49 5.48 13.85
N ILE A 310 7.98 6.25 12.87
CA ILE A 310 8.80 7.43 13.15
C ILE A 310 7.94 8.58 13.65
N ARG A 311 6.85 8.96 12.97
CA ARG A 311 6.10 10.16 13.34
C ARG A 311 5.46 10.05 14.73
N LEU A 312 5.13 8.83 15.16
CA LEU A 312 4.54 8.56 16.48
C LEU A 312 5.59 8.30 17.56
N GLU A 313 6.84 7.98 17.21
CA GLU A 313 7.91 7.81 18.20
C GLU A 313 8.21 9.12 18.91
N GLU A 314 8.40 9.05 20.24
CA GLU A 314 8.65 10.23 21.05
C GLU A 314 9.86 11.03 20.52
N PRO A 315 9.78 12.37 20.39
CA PRO A 315 10.83 13.17 19.79
C PRO A 315 12.21 13.03 20.45
N ASP A 316 12.23 12.77 21.77
CA ASP A 316 13.42 12.61 22.60
C ASP A 316 13.87 11.14 22.74
N SER A 317 13.14 10.19 22.16
CA SER A 317 13.54 8.78 22.18
C SER A 317 14.79 8.53 21.34
N PRO A 318 15.83 7.85 21.86
CA PRO A 318 16.99 7.47 21.06
C PRO A 318 16.64 6.50 19.93
N TYR A 319 15.53 5.76 20.04
CA TYR A 319 15.05 4.87 18.99
C TYR A 319 14.51 5.63 17.78
N ARG A 320 14.03 6.86 17.95
CA ARG A 320 13.65 7.72 16.81
C ARG A 320 14.81 7.91 15.86
N LEU A 321 16.03 8.08 16.38
CA LEU A 321 17.24 8.18 15.56
C LEU A 321 17.54 6.85 14.83
N VAL A 322 17.36 5.72 15.50
CA VAL A 322 17.53 4.39 14.89
C VAL A 322 16.56 4.18 13.73
N TYR A 323 15.29 4.51 13.92
CA TYR A 323 14.27 4.39 12.88
C TYR A 323 14.52 5.37 11.73
N MET A 324 14.94 6.60 12.03
CA MET A 324 15.37 7.56 11.00
C MET A 324 16.59 7.06 10.22
N ASN A 325 17.52 6.31 10.83
CA ASN A 325 18.63 5.70 10.09
C ASN A 325 18.14 4.63 9.11
N ALA A 326 17.23 3.75 9.54
CA ALA A 326 16.60 2.77 8.67
C ALA A 326 15.84 3.44 7.51
N TYR A 327 15.12 4.52 7.80
CA TYR A 327 14.46 5.34 6.78
C TYR A 327 15.45 5.97 5.79
N ARG A 328 16.60 6.48 6.25
CA ARG A 328 17.64 7.00 5.36
C ARG A 328 18.25 5.91 4.48
N THR A 329 18.36 4.68 4.96
CA THR A 329 18.77 3.54 4.11
C THR A 329 17.74 3.31 2.99
N LEU A 330 16.45 3.24 3.34
CA LEU A 330 15.37 3.10 2.36
C LEU A 330 15.41 4.24 1.34
N ARG A 331 15.51 5.51 1.79
CA ARG A 331 15.62 6.66 0.89
C ARG A 331 16.88 6.61 0.04
N GLY A 332 18.01 6.19 0.60
CA GLY A 332 19.27 6.10 -0.11
C GLY A 332 19.21 5.21 -1.36
N CYS A 333 18.41 4.14 -1.32
CA CYS A 333 18.26 3.23 -2.46
C CYS A 333 17.03 3.51 -3.35
N THR A 334 16.16 4.48 -3.00
CA THR A 334 14.90 4.74 -3.73
C THR A 334 14.64 6.21 -4.06
N ALA A 335 15.44 7.17 -3.59
CA ALA A 335 15.17 8.60 -3.81
C ALA A 335 15.16 9.01 -5.29
N SER A 336 15.94 8.33 -6.14
CA SER A 336 15.95 8.60 -7.59
C SER A 336 14.80 7.94 -8.36
N HIS A 337 13.92 7.19 -7.70
CA HIS A 337 12.90 6.35 -8.36
C HIS A 337 11.64 7.12 -8.78
N GLN A 338 11.59 8.45 -8.64
CA GLN A 338 10.49 9.32 -9.05
C GLN A 338 9.13 8.83 -8.50
N ASN A 339 8.93 8.98 -7.18
CA ASN A 339 7.82 8.36 -6.46
C ASN A 339 7.13 9.35 -5.52
N ALA A 340 6.03 9.95 -5.99
CA ALA A 340 5.34 11.03 -5.27
C ALA A 340 4.85 10.63 -3.86
N HIS A 341 4.43 9.38 -3.65
CA HIS A 341 4.03 8.90 -2.33
C HIS A 341 5.22 8.86 -1.34
N SER A 342 6.34 8.30 -1.79
CA SER A 342 7.58 8.21 -1.00
C SER A 342 8.13 9.60 -0.68
N ASP A 343 8.04 10.52 -1.64
CA ASP A 343 8.50 11.90 -1.49
C ASP A 343 7.63 12.71 -0.52
N MET A 344 6.32 12.46 -0.48
CA MET A 344 5.42 13.07 0.52
C MET A 344 5.63 12.50 1.92
N ILE A 345 5.98 11.22 2.06
CA ILE A 345 6.43 10.66 3.34
C ILE A 345 7.74 11.34 3.77
N ASP A 346 8.69 11.54 2.86
CA ASP A 346 9.94 12.25 3.16
C ASP A 346 9.70 13.71 3.55
N ARG A 347 8.76 14.40 2.90
CA ARG A 347 8.35 15.75 3.28
C ARG A 347 7.86 15.83 4.72
N ALA A 348 7.09 14.82 5.15
CA ALA A 348 6.54 14.76 6.49
C ALA A 348 7.59 14.42 7.56
N LEU A 349 8.56 13.55 7.24
CA LEU A 349 9.57 13.11 8.21
C LEU A 349 10.82 13.99 8.27
N SER A 350 11.25 14.51 7.12
CA SER A 350 12.51 15.24 6.94
C SER A 350 12.33 16.76 6.79
N GLY A 351 11.09 17.24 6.60
CA GLY A 351 10.78 18.66 6.42
C GLY A 351 10.91 19.13 4.97
N PRO A 352 10.84 20.46 4.72
CA PRO A 352 10.80 21.03 3.37
C PRO A 352 12.08 20.78 2.58
N ASP A 353 11.94 20.45 1.29
CA ASP A 353 13.04 20.37 0.33
C ASP A 353 12.54 20.88 -1.02
N VAL A 354 13.17 21.93 -1.56
CA VAL A 354 12.67 22.64 -2.75
C VAL A 354 12.66 21.74 -4.00
N SER A 355 13.65 20.86 -4.15
CA SER A 355 13.78 20.02 -5.34
C SER A 355 12.79 18.87 -5.32
N ARG A 356 12.70 18.15 -4.20
CA ARG A 356 11.74 17.06 -4.01
C ARG A 356 10.29 17.58 -4.05
N ASP A 357 10.02 18.71 -3.41
CA ASP A 357 8.64 19.24 -3.34
C ASP A 357 8.17 19.68 -4.74
N ALA A 358 9.06 20.26 -5.55
CA ALA A 358 8.77 20.57 -6.96
C ALA A 358 8.61 19.32 -7.83
N GLU A 359 9.42 18.27 -7.57
CA GLU A 359 9.29 16.97 -8.25
C GLU A 359 7.90 16.37 -8.02
N VAL A 360 7.37 16.37 -6.79
CA VAL A 360 6.02 15.84 -6.51
C VAL A 360 4.95 16.52 -7.36
N VAL A 361 4.98 17.86 -7.48
CA VAL A 361 4.03 18.60 -8.32
C VAL A 361 4.13 18.14 -9.78
N SER A 362 5.36 17.95 -10.30
CA SER A 362 5.58 17.47 -11.66
C SER A 362 5.13 16.02 -11.85
N LEU A 363 5.41 15.12 -10.91
CA LEU A 363 5.03 13.72 -10.99
C LEU A 363 3.51 13.55 -10.99
N LEU A 364 2.80 14.31 -10.16
CA LEU A 364 1.34 14.30 -10.14
C LEU A 364 0.75 14.94 -11.41
N GLY A 365 1.41 15.95 -11.97
CA GLY A 365 1.05 16.49 -13.29
C GLY A 365 1.13 15.45 -14.40
N LEU A 366 2.27 14.75 -14.52
CA LEU A 366 2.44 13.63 -15.46
C LEU A 366 1.44 12.50 -15.20
N TRP A 367 1.09 12.27 -13.93
CA TRP A 367 0.11 11.26 -13.60
C TRP A 367 -1.27 11.54 -14.21
N LEU A 368 -1.68 12.81 -14.30
CA LEU A 368 -2.97 13.19 -14.89
C LEU A 368 -3.04 12.95 -16.40
N GLU A 369 -1.89 12.83 -17.08
CA GLU A 369 -1.82 12.48 -18.50
C GLU A 369 -2.04 10.97 -18.73
N ARG A 370 -2.03 10.16 -17.67
CA ARG A 370 -2.17 8.71 -17.77
C ARG A 370 -3.61 8.29 -18.06
N PRO A 371 -3.80 7.20 -18.81
CA PRO A 371 -5.10 6.57 -18.91
C PRO A 371 -5.60 6.04 -17.56
N ARG A 372 -6.91 5.96 -17.37
CA ARG A 372 -7.52 5.30 -16.19
C ARG A 372 -7.70 3.80 -16.34
N ARG A 373 -7.70 3.31 -17.59
CA ARG A 373 -7.76 1.88 -17.91
C ARG A 373 -6.38 1.24 -17.94
N ASP A 374 -6.36 -0.05 -17.70
CA ASP A 374 -5.17 -0.89 -17.81
C ASP A 374 -4.82 -1.27 -19.25
N TRP A 375 -4.74 -0.30 -20.17
CA TRP A 375 -4.24 -0.59 -21.52
C TRP A 375 -2.80 -1.11 -21.48
N PHE A 376 -2.51 -2.06 -22.35
CA PHE A 376 -1.17 -2.58 -22.52
C PHE A 376 -0.24 -1.48 -23.05
N THR A 377 0.92 -1.37 -22.44
CA THR A 377 1.98 -0.42 -22.78
C THR A 377 3.27 -1.20 -22.96
N ASP A 378 4.04 -0.87 -24.00
CA ASP A 378 5.41 -1.36 -24.23
C ASP A 378 6.26 -0.21 -24.79
N VAL A 379 7.14 0.32 -23.95
CA VAL A 379 8.08 1.42 -24.27
C VAL A 379 9.52 0.92 -24.41
N SER A 380 9.74 -0.40 -24.52
CA SER A 380 11.09 -0.97 -24.58
C SER A 380 11.94 -0.44 -25.75
N ALA A 381 11.29 -0.04 -26.85
CA ALA A 381 11.96 0.54 -28.01
C ALA A 381 12.38 2.02 -27.81
N GLU A 382 11.76 2.72 -26.85
CA GLU A 382 11.98 4.14 -26.57
C GLU A 382 13.14 4.36 -25.58
N TYR A 383 13.44 3.33 -24.76
CA TYR A 383 14.48 3.38 -23.72
C TYR A 383 15.63 2.36 -23.91
N PRO A 384 16.33 2.31 -25.06
CA PRO A 384 17.51 1.46 -25.22
C PRO A 384 18.80 2.11 -24.65
N PRO A 385 19.78 1.34 -24.17
CA PRO A 385 19.72 -0.11 -23.94
C PRO A 385 18.88 -0.45 -22.69
N LEU A 386 18.37 -1.68 -22.62
CA LEU A 386 17.75 -2.21 -21.41
C LEU A 386 18.80 -2.78 -20.46
N CYS A 387 18.61 -2.58 -19.17
CA CYS A 387 19.38 -3.14 -18.07
C CYS A 387 18.63 -4.36 -17.52
N ASP A 388 19.08 -5.57 -17.85
CA ASP A 388 18.44 -6.85 -17.44
C ASP A 388 16.93 -6.94 -17.75
N GLY A 389 16.51 -6.37 -18.89
CA GLY A 389 15.11 -6.37 -19.33
C GLY A 389 14.27 -5.23 -18.76
N HIS A 390 14.87 -4.31 -18.01
CA HIS A 390 14.27 -3.08 -17.49
C HIS A 390 14.88 -1.84 -18.16
N ALA A 391 14.23 -0.68 -18.04
CA ALA A 391 14.88 0.58 -18.36
C ALA A 391 16.04 0.82 -17.39
N CYS A 392 17.14 1.40 -17.87
CA CYS A 392 18.28 1.73 -17.00
C CYS A 392 18.02 2.94 -16.10
N GLU A 393 17.05 3.78 -16.46
CA GLU A 393 16.57 4.93 -15.69
C GLU A 393 15.05 4.83 -15.53
N PRO A 394 14.45 5.49 -14.53
CA PRO A 394 13.00 5.52 -14.37
C PRO A 394 12.28 5.97 -15.64
N VAL A 395 11.31 5.16 -16.09
CA VAL A 395 10.38 5.53 -17.16
C VAL A 395 9.53 6.72 -16.67
N PRO A 396 9.28 7.77 -17.49
CA PRO A 396 8.40 8.86 -17.13
C PRO A 396 7.03 8.39 -16.65
N VAL A 397 6.47 9.05 -15.64
CA VAL A 397 5.22 8.64 -14.97
C VAL A 397 4.06 8.45 -15.96
N ASN A 398 3.92 9.33 -16.95
CA ASN A 398 2.86 9.30 -17.96
C ASN A 398 2.97 8.11 -18.94
N GLU A 399 4.14 7.47 -19.01
CA GLU A 399 4.43 6.33 -19.90
C GLU A 399 4.50 4.99 -19.13
N ARG A 400 4.48 5.02 -17.80
CA ARG A 400 4.52 3.79 -16.99
C ARG A 400 3.25 2.95 -17.18
N PRO A 401 3.36 1.62 -17.27
CA PRO A 401 2.21 0.73 -17.33
C PRO A 401 1.18 1.00 -16.23
N ASN A 402 -0.09 0.91 -16.58
CA ASN A 402 -1.16 1.18 -15.61
C ASN A 402 -1.43 -0.03 -14.69
N THR A 403 -1.74 0.26 -13.43
CA THR A 403 -1.76 -0.71 -12.33
C THR A 403 -2.65 -0.23 -11.18
N ASP A 404 -2.91 -1.08 -10.20
CA ASP A 404 -3.74 -0.78 -9.02
C ASP A 404 -3.26 0.43 -8.19
N PHE A 405 -1.95 0.54 -7.95
CA PHE A 405 -1.33 1.72 -7.31
C PHE A 405 0.06 1.95 -7.89
N LEU A 406 0.25 3.02 -8.66
CA LEU A 406 1.50 3.23 -9.43
C LEU A 406 2.76 3.15 -8.57
N TRP A 407 2.73 3.74 -7.38
CA TRP A 407 3.93 3.92 -6.55
C TRP A 407 4.44 2.65 -5.88
N GLN A 408 3.74 1.52 -6.01
CA GLN A 408 4.24 0.21 -5.60
C GLN A 408 4.94 -0.57 -6.73
N ARG A 409 4.87 -0.08 -7.98
CA ARG A 409 5.46 -0.76 -9.14
C ARG A 409 6.85 -0.22 -9.42
N SER A 410 7.69 -1.07 -9.99
CA SER A 410 9.05 -0.67 -10.35
C SER A 410 8.97 0.41 -11.43
N PRO A 411 9.59 1.58 -11.22
CA PRO A 411 9.57 2.67 -12.20
C PRO A 411 10.37 2.34 -13.46
N PHE A 412 11.10 1.22 -13.45
CA PHE A 412 11.93 0.73 -14.55
C PHE A 412 11.18 -0.28 -15.45
N GLU A 413 9.92 -0.58 -15.15
CA GLU A 413 9.08 -1.44 -15.99
C GLU A 413 8.78 -0.78 -17.34
N VAL A 414 9.25 -1.40 -18.41
CA VAL A 414 9.04 -0.93 -19.79
C VAL A 414 7.80 -1.53 -20.46
N ARG A 415 7.15 -2.50 -19.82
CA ARG A 415 5.98 -3.18 -20.38
C ARG A 415 5.02 -3.67 -19.30
N GLY A 416 3.73 -3.59 -19.57
CA GLY A 416 2.69 -4.05 -18.65
C GLY A 416 1.30 -3.62 -19.10
N GLY A 417 0.31 -3.78 -18.22
CA GLY A 417 -1.10 -3.57 -18.55
C GLY A 417 -1.76 -4.79 -19.18
N LYS A 418 -3.02 -4.62 -19.61
CA LYS A 418 -3.90 -5.64 -20.17
C LYS A 418 -4.71 -5.05 -21.33
N ASN A 419 -6.00 -5.41 -21.44
CA ASN A 419 -6.84 -5.08 -22.59
C ASN A 419 -7.61 -3.77 -22.41
N GLY A 420 -7.30 -2.96 -21.39
CA GLY A 420 -7.98 -1.69 -21.13
C GLY A 420 -9.40 -1.82 -20.57
N THR A 421 -9.74 -2.96 -19.97
CA THR A 421 -11.08 -3.21 -19.42
C THR A 421 -11.17 -2.90 -17.94
N ILE A 422 -10.05 -2.85 -17.21
CA ILE A 422 -10.04 -2.60 -15.77
C ILE A 422 -9.74 -1.13 -15.53
N GLU A 423 -10.57 -0.44 -14.76
CA GLU A 423 -10.27 0.91 -14.27
C GLU A 423 -9.52 0.85 -12.94
N THR A 424 -8.58 1.77 -12.74
CA THR A 424 -7.81 1.93 -11.51
C THR A 424 -8.41 3.04 -10.66
N ALA A 425 -8.39 2.89 -9.32
CA ALA A 425 -9.03 3.82 -8.40
C ALA A 425 -8.45 5.24 -8.42
N GLY A 426 -7.16 5.39 -8.72
CA GLY A 426 -6.49 6.69 -8.71
C GLY A 426 -6.02 7.16 -7.34
N ILE A 427 -5.91 6.25 -6.37
CA ILE A 427 -5.41 6.51 -5.00
C ILE A 427 -3.97 7.05 -5.05
N ASP A 428 -3.20 6.59 -6.02
CA ASP A 428 -1.86 7.04 -6.38
C ASP A 428 -1.78 8.53 -6.70
N TYR A 429 -2.87 9.19 -7.08
CA TYR A 429 -2.90 10.65 -7.17
C TYR A 429 -3.38 11.30 -5.88
N ILE A 430 -4.55 10.89 -5.38
CA ILE A 430 -5.21 11.63 -4.28
C ILE A 430 -4.43 11.54 -2.96
N LEU A 431 -3.76 10.42 -2.66
CA LEU A 431 -3.00 10.28 -1.43
C LEU A 431 -1.84 11.29 -1.36
N PRO A 432 -0.84 11.25 -2.27
CA PRO A 432 0.24 12.24 -2.25
C PRO A 432 -0.26 13.67 -2.49
N TYR A 433 -1.31 13.89 -3.29
CA TYR A 433 -1.89 15.23 -3.47
C TYR A 433 -2.38 15.82 -2.13
N TRP A 434 -3.22 15.08 -1.40
CA TRP A 434 -3.78 15.57 -0.14
C TRP A 434 -2.73 15.65 0.97
N MET A 435 -1.75 14.73 1.00
CA MET A 435 -0.56 14.88 1.84
C MET A 435 0.16 16.20 1.52
N GLY A 436 0.40 16.49 0.25
CA GLY A 436 1.03 17.73 -0.22
C GLY A 436 0.26 18.98 0.20
N ARG A 437 -1.07 18.97 0.09
CA ARG A 437 -1.93 20.08 0.58
C ARG A 437 -1.79 20.28 2.08
N THR A 438 -1.81 19.21 2.89
CA THR A 438 -1.63 19.29 4.34
C THR A 438 -0.22 19.77 4.73
N LEU A 439 0.81 19.41 3.95
CA LEU A 439 2.22 19.73 4.22
C LEU A 439 2.70 21.04 3.57
N GLY A 440 1.83 21.75 2.85
CA GLY A 440 2.13 23.04 2.22
C GLY A 440 2.97 22.96 0.95
N VAL A 441 2.84 21.86 0.18
CA VAL A 441 3.47 21.66 -1.13
C VAL A 441 2.53 22.08 -2.28
N MET A 442 1.21 21.96 -2.08
CA MET A 442 0.16 22.14 -3.11
C MET A 442 -0.75 23.34 -2.89
#